data_AF-A0A948VN01-F1
#
_entry.id   AF-A0A948VN01-F1
#
_cell.length_a   1.000
_cell.length_b   1.000
_cell.length_c   1.000
_cell.angle_alpha   90.00
_cell.angle_beta   90.00
_cell.angle_gamma   90.00
#
_symmetry.space_group_name_H-M   'P 1'
#
loop_
_entity.id
_entity.type
_entity.pdbx_description
1 polymer ?
#
loop_
_entity_poly.entity_id
_entity_poly.type
_entity_poly.pdbx_seq_one_letter_code
_entity_poly.pdbx_strand_id
1 'polypeptide(L)'
;MFQPDRSLSKKTAEAFSGKPTAISPKAGKLRVLGLCLGASTISLVHLEALPGKAGELQNTGPIRPQIVKQSFHVHEGNPKGTFLSVIQRLDIRSFDKIVVTGRRFRKFINLTTIAEPEAVEYAYRYVKPAGVSCPAIVSAGGETTMVYILDQQGQISNVVTGNKCAAGTGEFFLQQLRRMNVSLETAAQWAATESPHPVSGRCSVFCKSDCTHATNKGIPKPKVTAGLCKMMANKILELLKKVDLHNIMITGGTAQNQMMIAYLRQEIPGLIVLPEAPCFEALGAALWALENETRPFPADFSELFLSEIKSFDTLDPLNVYVDQVTFKTMGKGDIQAGDDCVLGLDVGSTTTKAVLLRKKDNALLASVYLRTDGDPVGAARKCYRHILDQVRQQVDPN
;
A
#
# COMPACT_ATOMS: atom_id res chain seq x y z
N MET A 1 -10.87 -18.60 17.28
CA MET A 1 -10.42 -18.68 15.87
C MET A 1 -11.11 -17.52 15.13
N PHE A 2 -10.46 -16.35 15.06
CA PHE A 2 -11.08 -15.16 14.46
C PHE A 2 -10.75 -15.12 12.97
N GLN A 3 -11.77 -15.20 12.13
CA GLN A 3 -11.66 -14.85 10.71
C GLN A 3 -11.31 -13.36 10.61
N PRO A 4 -10.33 -12.95 9.80
CA PRO A 4 -10.05 -11.53 9.58
C PRO A 4 -11.29 -10.89 8.95
N ASP A 5 -11.75 -9.80 9.55
CA ASP A 5 -12.82 -8.98 9.03
C ASP A 5 -12.39 -8.40 7.67
N ARG A 6 -12.91 -9.01 6.59
CA ARG A 6 -12.66 -8.62 5.19
C ARG A 6 -13.41 -7.35 4.78
N SER A 7 -14.08 -6.65 5.70
CA SER A 7 -14.85 -5.45 5.37
C SER A 7 -13.99 -4.22 5.01
N LEU A 8 -12.72 -4.19 5.44
CA LEU A 8 -11.77 -3.11 5.12
C LEU A 8 -11.21 -3.17 3.68
N SER A 9 -11.30 -4.31 2.99
CA SER A 9 -10.84 -4.44 1.59
C SER A 9 -11.86 -3.92 0.57
N LYS A 10 -13.08 -3.55 0.99
CA LYS A 10 -14.15 -3.13 0.09
C LYS A 10 -14.25 -1.63 -0.17
N LYS A 11 -13.71 -0.78 0.71
CA LYS A 11 -14.00 0.67 0.68
C LYS A 11 -12.95 1.56 0.02
N THR A 12 -11.76 1.05 -0.30
CA THR A 12 -10.83 1.69 -1.24
C THR A 12 -11.01 1.20 -2.69
N ALA A 13 -12.05 0.41 -2.95
CA ALA A 13 -12.36 -0.19 -4.24
C ALA A 13 -13.50 0.51 -5.03
N GLU A 14 -14.04 1.62 -4.54
CA GLU A 14 -15.12 2.37 -5.19
C GLU A 14 -14.59 3.29 -6.29
N ALA A 15 -14.10 2.68 -7.37
CA ALA A 15 -14.06 3.25 -8.72
C ALA A 15 -14.73 2.31 -9.76
N PHE A 16 -15.59 1.40 -9.28
CA PHE A 16 -16.32 0.42 -10.09
C PHE A 16 -17.75 0.25 -9.56
N SER A 17 -18.61 1.25 -9.78
CA SER A 17 -20.07 1.06 -9.82
C SER A 17 -20.70 1.56 -11.11
N GLY A 18 -19.90 1.99 -12.10
CA GLY A 18 -20.37 2.20 -13.46
C GLY A 18 -20.68 0.85 -14.11
N LYS A 19 -21.94 0.66 -14.55
CA LYS A 19 -22.32 -0.43 -15.46
C LYS A 19 -21.30 -0.54 -16.60
N PRO A 20 -21.01 -1.75 -17.13
CA PRO A 20 -20.18 -1.90 -18.31
C PRO A 20 -20.85 -1.16 -19.47
N THR A 21 -20.41 0.06 -19.74
CA THR A 21 -20.70 0.72 -20.99
C THR A 21 -19.93 -0.06 -22.04
N ALA A 22 -20.66 -0.76 -22.90
CA ALA A 22 -20.11 -1.38 -24.09
C ALA A 22 -19.38 -0.29 -24.89
N ILE A 23 -18.05 -0.24 -24.80
CA ILE A 23 -17.24 0.63 -25.63
C ILE A 23 -17.15 -0.08 -26.97
N SER A 24 -17.95 0.37 -27.95
CA SER A 24 -17.82 -0.14 -29.31
C SER A 24 -16.38 0.06 -29.79
N PRO A 25 -15.85 -0.88 -30.60
CA PRO A 25 -14.55 -0.70 -31.22
C PRO A 25 -14.67 0.50 -32.18
N LYS A 26 -14.14 1.66 -31.77
CA LYS A 26 -13.94 2.77 -32.70
C LYS A 26 -12.81 2.36 -33.63
N ALA A 27 -13.18 1.97 -34.85
CA ALA A 27 -12.27 1.63 -35.92
C ALA A 27 -11.18 2.71 -36.06
N GLY A 28 -9.91 2.29 -35.95
CA GLY A 28 -8.74 3.13 -36.26
C GLY A 28 -7.91 3.66 -35.09
N LYS A 29 -8.06 3.16 -33.86
CA LYS A 29 -7.14 3.46 -32.73
C LYS A 29 -6.51 2.18 -32.18
N LEU A 30 -5.20 2.23 -31.94
CA LEU A 30 -4.45 1.20 -31.24
C LEU A 30 -4.74 1.29 -29.73
N ARG A 31 -5.14 0.17 -29.13
CA ARG A 31 -5.43 0.01 -27.69
C ARG A 31 -4.33 -0.76 -27.00
N VAL A 32 -3.75 -0.15 -25.98
CA VAL A 32 -2.63 -0.73 -25.24
C VAL A 32 -2.96 -0.82 -23.76
N LEU A 33 -2.61 -1.96 -23.15
CA LEU A 33 -2.65 -2.16 -21.71
C LEU A 33 -1.23 -2.26 -21.15
N GLY A 34 -0.84 -1.26 -20.36
CA GLY A 34 0.36 -1.31 -19.53
C GLY A 34 0.01 -1.79 -18.13
N LEU A 35 0.83 -2.68 -17.57
CA LEU A 35 0.67 -3.28 -16.26
C LEU A 35 1.96 -3.12 -15.46
N CYS A 36 1.88 -2.70 -14.20
CA CYS A 36 3.01 -2.79 -13.27
C CYS A 36 2.67 -3.75 -12.13
N LEU A 37 3.43 -4.84 -12.06
CA LEU A 37 3.36 -5.85 -11.00
C LEU A 37 4.33 -5.48 -9.89
N GLY A 38 3.94 -4.45 -9.14
CA GLY A 38 4.70 -3.90 -8.01
C GLY A 38 4.76 -4.85 -6.81
N ALA A 39 5.44 -4.41 -5.77
CA ALA A 39 5.65 -5.21 -4.56
C ALA A 39 4.44 -5.24 -3.61
N SER A 40 3.58 -4.21 -3.67
CA SER A 40 2.37 -4.10 -2.82
C SER A 40 1.09 -3.90 -3.63
N THR A 41 1.22 -3.50 -4.90
CA THR A 41 0.11 -3.13 -5.76
C THR A 41 0.30 -3.65 -7.18
N ILE A 42 -0.82 -3.81 -7.89
CA ILE A 42 -0.88 -4.00 -9.34
C ILE A 42 -1.51 -2.75 -9.93
N SER A 43 -0.78 -2.00 -10.76
CA SER A 43 -1.31 -0.83 -11.46
C SER A 43 -1.47 -1.08 -12.96
N LEU A 44 -2.44 -0.39 -13.54
CA LEU A 44 -2.89 -0.58 -14.92
C LEU A 44 -3.09 0.77 -15.58
N VAL A 45 -2.70 0.85 -16.85
CA VAL A 45 -2.98 2.00 -17.71
C VAL A 45 -3.49 1.49 -19.06
N HIS A 46 -4.70 1.91 -19.42
CA HIS A 46 -5.25 1.77 -20.76
C HIS A 46 -4.94 3.04 -21.55
N LEU A 47 -4.18 2.86 -22.63
CA LEU A 47 -3.77 3.90 -23.55
C LEU A 47 -4.42 3.68 -24.93
N GLU A 48 -4.95 4.74 -25.54
CA GLU A 48 -5.41 4.74 -26.94
C GLU A 48 -4.51 5.67 -27.77
N ALA A 49 -4.03 5.22 -28.94
CA ALA A 49 -3.22 6.02 -29.86
C ALA A 49 -3.65 5.84 -31.31
N LEU A 50 -3.36 6.82 -32.18
CA LEU A 50 -3.59 6.68 -33.62
C LEU A 50 -2.49 5.80 -34.27
N PRO A 51 -2.83 4.87 -35.17
CA PRO A 51 -1.87 4.06 -35.90
C PRO A 51 -0.93 4.95 -36.75
N GLY A 52 0.39 4.69 -36.72
CA GLY A 52 1.33 5.19 -37.73
C GLY A 52 2.21 6.39 -37.39
N LYS A 53 2.24 6.91 -36.15
CA LYS A 53 3.23 7.92 -35.72
C LYS A 53 3.84 7.64 -34.34
N ALA A 54 4.32 6.41 -34.13
CA ALA A 54 5.01 6.04 -32.90
C ALA A 54 6.35 6.79 -32.69
N GLY A 55 6.95 7.33 -33.77
CA GLY A 55 8.28 7.96 -33.71
C GLY A 55 8.32 9.41 -33.19
N GLU A 56 7.18 10.10 -33.10
CA GLU A 56 7.11 11.49 -32.65
C GLU A 56 6.07 11.65 -31.55
N LEU A 57 6.42 11.23 -30.34
CA LEU A 57 5.76 11.67 -29.11
C LEU A 57 6.01 13.18 -28.93
N GLN A 58 5.29 14.02 -29.69
CA GLN A 58 5.28 15.47 -29.49
C GLN A 58 4.45 15.78 -28.23
N ASN A 59 4.98 16.65 -27.36
CA ASN A 59 4.37 17.00 -26.07
C ASN A 59 3.04 17.77 -26.19
N THR A 60 2.70 18.27 -27.38
CA THR A 60 1.48 19.03 -27.66
C THR A 60 0.93 18.70 -29.04
N GLY A 61 -0.31 18.18 -29.12
CA GLY A 61 -1.00 17.97 -30.40
C GLY A 61 -2.12 16.91 -30.37
N PRO A 62 -2.95 16.84 -31.43
CA PRO A 62 -4.10 15.91 -31.54
C PRO A 62 -3.70 14.43 -31.70
N ILE A 63 -2.40 14.12 -31.76
CA ILE A 63 -1.83 12.79 -32.03
C ILE A 63 -1.26 12.16 -30.74
N ARG A 64 -1.25 12.89 -29.61
CA ARG A 64 -0.74 12.40 -28.33
C ARG A 64 -1.55 11.17 -27.87
N PRO A 65 -0.90 10.06 -27.46
CA PRO A 65 -1.58 8.94 -26.83
C PRO A 65 -2.49 9.41 -25.70
N GLN A 66 -3.69 8.86 -25.58
CA GLN A 66 -4.67 9.26 -24.57
C GLN A 66 -4.79 8.18 -23.51
N ILE A 67 -4.62 8.57 -22.24
CA ILE A 67 -4.92 7.71 -21.11
C ILE A 67 -6.44 7.62 -20.98
N VAL A 68 -7.01 6.47 -21.38
CA VAL A 68 -8.45 6.22 -21.29
C VAL A 68 -8.83 5.92 -19.84
N LYS A 69 -8.00 5.12 -19.16
CA LYS A 69 -8.25 4.69 -17.79
C LYS A 69 -6.95 4.32 -17.10
N GLN A 70 -6.88 4.62 -15.81
CA GLN A 70 -5.83 4.11 -14.92
C GLN A 70 -6.46 3.57 -13.63
N SER A 71 -5.83 2.57 -13.03
CA SER A 71 -6.27 1.99 -11.76
C SER A 71 -5.12 1.27 -11.06
N PHE A 72 -5.20 1.11 -9.75
CA PHE A 72 -4.27 0.28 -9.00
C PHE A 72 -5.01 -0.54 -7.94
N HIS A 73 -4.46 -1.71 -7.61
CA HIS A 73 -5.08 -2.68 -6.71
C HIS A 73 -4.04 -3.17 -5.70
N VAL A 74 -4.34 -3.03 -4.41
CA VAL A 74 -3.51 -3.59 -3.33
C VAL A 74 -3.71 -5.10 -3.30
N HIS A 75 -2.62 -5.86 -3.30
CA HIS A 75 -2.71 -7.33 -3.34
C HIS A 75 -2.52 -8.02 -1.99
N GLU A 76 -2.17 -7.29 -0.92
CA GLU A 76 -2.05 -7.80 0.45
C GLU A 76 -1.24 -9.12 0.56
N GLY A 77 -0.13 -9.19 -0.16
CA GLY A 77 0.73 -10.39 -0.22
C GLY A 77 0.26 -11.51 -1.16
N ASN A 78 -0.85 -11.36 -1.88
CA ASN A 78 -1.32 -12.30 -2.91
C ASN A 78 -1.30 -11.69 -4.33
N PRO A 79 -0.12 -11.35 -4.90
CA PRO A 79 -0.03 -10.72 -6.21
C PRO A 79 -0.64 -11.58 -7.32
N LYS A 80 -0.50 -12.90 -7.26
CA LYS A 80 -1.07 -13.83 -8.26
C LYS A 80 -2.60 -13.78 -8.29
N GLY A 81 -3.23 -13.92 -7.12
CA GLY A 81 -4.69 -13.88 -7.02
C GLY A 81 -5.27 -12.52 -7.43
N THR A 82 -4.64 -11.43 -7.00
CA THR A 82 -5.07 -10.08 -7.38
C THR A 82 -4.89 -9.83 -8.87
N PHE A 83 -3.78 -10.26 -9.47
CA PHE A 83 -3.54 -10.13 -10.91
C PHE A 83 -4.62 -10.85 -11.72
N LEU A 84 -4.92 -12.10 -11.37
CA LEU A 84 -5.98 -12.87 -12.02
C LEU A 84 -7.34 -12.18 -11.89
N SER A 85 -7.70 -11.77 -10.67
CA SER A 85 -8.97 -11.08 -10.44
C SER A 85 -9.08 -9.77 -11.22
N VAL A 86 -7.98 -9.08 -11.50
CA VAL A 86 -7.99 -7.83 -12.26
C VAL A 86 -8.12 -8.13 -13.75
N ILE A 87 -7.28 -9.01 -14.31
CA ILE A 87 -7.31 -9.32 -15.75
C ILE A 87 -8.65 -9.97 -16.15
N GLN A 88 -9.23 -10.84 -15.32
CA GLN A 88 -10.53 -11.46 -15.58
C GLN A 88 -11.70 -10.47 -15.63
N ARG A 89 -11.55 -9.27 -15.06
CA ARG A 89 -12.57 -8.21 -15.11
C ARG A 89 -12.42 -7.30 -16.34
N LEU A 90 -11.33 -7.45 -17.09
CA LEU A 90 -11.07 -6.68 -18.31
C LEU A 90 -11.47 -7.51 -19.52
N ASP A 91 -11.99 -6.83 -20.55
CA ASP A 91 -12.10 -7.43 -21.88
C ASP A 91 -10.71 -7.43 -22.52
N ILE A 92 -9.90 -8.45 -22.18
CA ILE A 92 -8.49 -8.52 -22.56
C ILE A 92 -8.29 -8.58 -24.08
N ARG A 93 -9.29 -9.09 -24.80
CA ARG A 93 -9.29 -9.20 -26.27
C ARG A 93 -9.52 -7.86 -26.96
N SER A 94 -9.95 -6.83 -26.23
CA SER A 94 -10.12 -5.47 -26.75
C SER A 94 -8.81 -4.68 -26.85
N PHE A 95 -7.70 -5.22 -26.33
CA PHE A 95 -6.38 -4.61 -26.40
C PHE A 95 -5.54 -5.26 -27.49
N ASP A 96 -4.90 -4.43 -28.32
CA ASP A 96 -4.00 -4.87 -29.38
C ASP A 96 -2.62 -5.26 -28.81
N LYS A 97 -2.18 -4.58 -27.74
CA LYS A 97 -0.88 -4.79 -27.10
C LYS A 97 -0.99 -4.80 -25.59
N ILE A 98 -0.27 -5.71 -24.94
CA ILE A 98 -0.23 -5.85 -23.48
C ILE A 98 1.22 -6.00 -23.04
N VAL A 99 1.66 -5.13 -22.11
CA VAL A 99 3.04 -5.12 -21.60
C VAL A 99 3.05 -5.04 -20.09
N VAL A 100 3.96 -5.79 -19.48
CA VAL A 100 4.12 -5.90 -18.04
C VAL A 100 5.48 -5.35 -17.59
N THR A 101 5.49 -4.48 -16.60
CA THR A 101 6.67 -4.11 -15.81
C THR A 101 6.45 -4.51 -14.34
N GLY A 102 7.31 -4.04 -13.45
CA GLY A 102 7.25 -4.36 -12.02
C GLY A 102 8.47 -5.13 -11.57
N ARG A 103 8.41 -5.83 -10.44
CA ARG A 103 9.62 -6.35 -9.78
C ARG A 103 9.91 -7.81 -10.17
N ARG A 104 9.90 -8.70 -9.18
CA ARG A 104 10.16 -10.13 -9.36
C ARG A 104 8.98 -10.82 -10.04
N PHE A 105 7.76 -10.39 -9.75
CA PHE A 105 6.55 -11.10 -10.20
C PHE A 105 6.38 -11.09 -11.72
N ARG A 106 6.85 -10.04 -12.42
CA ARG A 106 6.84 -9.99 -13.90
C ARG A 106 7.56 -11.18 -14.55
N LYS A 107 8.59 -11.73 -13.90
CA LYS A 107 9.34 -12.88 -14.41
C LYS A 107 8.52 -14.18 -14.45
N PHE A 108 7.40 -14.23 -13.72
CA PHE A 108 6.52 -15.40 -13.66
C PHE A 108 5.35 -15.30 -14.62
N ILE A 109 5.27 -14.24 -15.44
CA ILE A 109 4.15 -13.99 -16.34
C ILE A 109 4.58 -14.28 -17.77
N ASN A 110 3.74 -15.00 -18.50
CA ASN A 110 3.92 -15.29 -19.92
C ASN A 110 3.37 -14.16 -20.81
N LEU A 111 3.93 -12.96 -20.65
CA LEU A 111 3.62 -11.77 -21.46
C LEU A 111 4.91 -11.03 -21.82
N THR A 112 4.85 -10.07 -22.74
CA THR A 112 5.99 -9.16 -22.96
C THR A 112 6.27 -8.37 -21.69
N THR A 113 7.53 -8.34 -21.27
CA THR A 113 7.95 -7.61 -20.07
C THR A 113 9.09 -6.65 -20.33
N ILE A 114 9.06 -5.49 -19.68
CA ILE A 114 10.16 -4.52 -19.66
C ILE A 114 10.65 -4.26 -18.23
N ALA A 115 11.81 -3.62 -18.09
CA ALA A 115 12.32 -3.25 -16.78
C ALA A 115 11.59 -2.01 -16.21
N GLU A 116 11.52 -1.86 -14.88
CA GLU A 116 10.94 -0.66 -14.25
C GLU A 116 11.67 0.63 -14.64
N PRO A 117 13.03 0.70 -14.65
CA PRO A 117 13.72 1.92 -15.07
C PRO A 117 13.42 2.32 -16.52
N GLU A 118 13.36 1.36 -17.43
CA GLU A 118 12.98 1.59 -18.84
C GLU A 118 11.56 2.15 -18.93
N ALA A 119 10.61 1.56 -18.21
CA ALA A 119 9.24 2.08 -18.14
C ALA A 119 9.22 3.53 -17.61
N VAL A 120 10.00 3.83 -16.57
CA VAL A 120 10.10 5.17 -15.99
C VAL A 120 10.58 6.20 -17.01
N GLU A 121 11.57 5.87 -17.84
CA GLU A 121 12.06 6.77 -18.91
C GLU A 121 10.98 7.08 -19.95
N TYR A 122 10.25 6.05 -20.41
CA TYR A 122 9.14 6.21 -21.34
C TYR A 122 8.03 7.09 -20.77
N ALA A 123 7.62 6.85 -19.53
CA ALA A 123 6.63 7.66 -18.84
C ALA A 123 7.12 9.11 -18.66
N TYR A 124 8.37 9.30 -18.21
CA TYR A 124 8.97 10.60 -18.02
C TYR A 124 9.00 11.42 -19.31
N ARG A 125 9.47 10.86 -20.43
CA ARG A 125 9.48 11.54 -21.74
C ARG A 125 8.10 12.04 -22.13
N TYR A 126 7.05 11.28 -21.82
CA TYR A 126 5.67 11.60 -22.17
C TYR A 126 5.02 12.64 -21.25
N VAL A 127 5.37 12.68 -19.97
CA VAL A 127 4.72 13.54 -18.96
C VAL A 127 5.52 14.77 -18.54
N LYS A 128 6.82 14.81 -18.84
CA LYS A 128 7.73 15.90 -18.46
C LYS A 128 7.20 17.24 -18.98
N PRO A 129 7.08 18.29 -18.13
CA PRO A 129 6.68 19.61 -18.58
C PRO A 129 7.66 20.18 -19.61
N ALA A 130 7.14 20.82 -20.66
CA ALA A 130 7.97 21.44 -21.69
C ALA A 130 8.89 22.52 -21.09
N GLY A 131 10.17 22.52 -21.50
CA GLY A 131 11.17 23.49 -21.02
C GLY A 131 11.65 23.28 -19.58
N VAL A 132 11.18 22.26 -18.86
CA VAL A 132 11.61 21.99 -17.48
C VAL A 132 12.62 20.86 -17.46
N SER A 133 13.84 21.10 -16.99
CA SER A 133 14.80 20.02 -16.70
C SER A 133 14.54 19.44 -15.31
N CYS A 134 14.51 18.11 -15.19
CA CYS A 134 14.32 17.39 -13.93
C CYS A 134 15.61 16.63 -13.65
N PRO A 135 16.34 16.92 -12.56
CA PRO A 135 17.59 16.24 -12.25
C PRO A 135 17.38 14.83 -11.68
N ALA A 136 16.20 14.53 -11.13
CA ALA A 136 15.88 13.19 -10.66
C ALA A 136 14.37 12.90 -10.53
N ILE A 137 14.04 11.62 -10.64
CA ILE A 137 12.71 11.06 -10.36
C ILE A 137 12.79 10.23 -9.08
N VAL A 138 11.97 10.58 -8.09
CA VAL A 138 11.78 9.81 -6.86
C VAL A 138 10.65 8.81 -7.06
N SER A 139 10.98 7.52 -7.15
CA SER A 139 9.99 6.45 -7.11
C SER A 139 9.72 6.06 -5.66
N ALA A 140 8.62 6.56 -5.09
CA ALA A 140 8.23 6.34 -3.71
C ALA A 140 7.08 5.31 -3.62
N GLY A 141 7.47 4.05 -3.40
CA GLY A 141 6.59 2.89 -3.43
C GLY A 141 6.18 2.35 -2.06
N GLY A 142 5.48 1.21 -2.09
CA GLY A 142 5.02 0.51 -0.88
C GLY A 142 6.15 -0.09 -0.04
N GLU A 143 7.10 -0.77 -0.68
CA GLU A 143 8.22 -1.45 0.02
C GLU A 143 9.57 -0.77 -0.20
N THR A 144 9.69 0.08 -1.22
CA THR A 144 10.95 0.70 -1.61
C THR A 144 10.75 2.14 -2.03
N THR A 145 11.66 2.99 -1.58
CA THR A 145 11.85 4.34 -2.11
C THR A 145 13.21 4.40 -2.78
N MET A 146 13.26 4.86 -4.03
CA MET A 146 14.48 5.01 -4.80
C MET A 146 14.47 6.30 -5.62
N VAL A 147 15.65 6.74 -6.03
CA VAL A 147 15.86 7.95 -6.82
C VAL A 147 16.59 7.58 -8.10
N TYR A 148 16.00 7.89 -9.24
CA TYR A 148 16.61 7.82 -10.55
C TYR A 148 17.23 9.18 -10.87
N ILE A 149 18.56 9.25 -11.00
CA ILE A 149 19.26 10.48 -11.40
C ILE A 149 19.23 10.56 -12.91
N LEU A 150 18.80 11.70 -13.44
CA LEU A 150 18.67 11.92 -14.87
C LEU A 150 19.87 12.71 -15.42
N ASP A 151 20.30 12.36 -16.63
CA ASP A 151 21.22 13.17 -17.41
C ASP A 151 20.50 14.35 -18.13
N GLN A 152 21.24 15.11 -18.93
CA GLN A 152 20.68 16.26 -19.66
C GLN A 152 19.67 15.85 -20.74
N GLN A 153 19.73 14.61 -21.22
CA GLN A 153 18.82 14.04 -22.19
C GLN A 153 17.56 13.46 -21.52
N GLY A 154 17.54 13.38 -20.19
CA GLY A 154 16.45 12.81 -19.42
C GLY A 154 16.49 11.28 -19.30
N GLN A 155 17.65 10.67 -19.56
CA GLN A 155 17.88 9.24 -19.36
C GLN A 155 18.44 8.98 -17.95
N ILE A 156 18.18 7.79 -17.43
CA ILE A 156 18.61 7.37 -16.10
C ILE A 156 20.11 7.07 -16.14
N SER A 157 20.90 7.96 -15.56
CA SER A 157 22.35 7.81 -15.45
C SER A 157 22.78 7.06 -14.20
N ASN A 158 21.97 7.09 -13.13
CA ASN A 158 22.28 6.43 -11.87
C ASN A 158 21.00 6.12 -11.07
N VAL A 159 21.09 5.13 -10.17
CA VAL A 159 20.01 4.74 -9.27
C VAL A 159 20.52 4.79 -7.82
N VAL A 160 19.90 5.63 -6.99
CA VAL A 160 20.18 5.73 -5.56
C VAL A 160 19.07 5.07 -4.79
N THR A 161 19.42 4.07 -3.97
CA THR A 161 18.48 3.39 -3.08
C THR A 161 18.91 3.57 -1.62
N GLY A 162 17.95 3.77 -0.73
CA GLY A 162 18.23 3.81 0.70
C GLY A 162 18.58 2.44 1.29
N ASN A 163 18.86 2.44 2.59
CA ASN A 163 19.00 1.21 3.37
C ASN A 163 17.71 0.38 3.21
N LYS A 164 17.82 -0.96 3.15
CA LYS A 164 16.71 -1.92 2.92
C LYS A 164 15.68 -1.97 4.08
N CYS A 165 15.53 -0.89 4.83
CA CYS A 165 14.62 -0.75 5.96
C CYS A 165 13.22 -0.34 5.48
N ALA A 166 12.19 -0.90 6.09
CA ALA A 166 10.80 -0.51 5.81
C ALA A 166 10.46 0.92 6.26
N ALA A 167 11.29 1.54 7.12
CA ALA A 167 11.06 2.91 7.58
C ALA A 167 11.08 3.91 6.40
N GLY A 168 10.06 4.75 6.30
CA GLY A 168 9.94 5.74 5.23
C GLY A 168 9.20 5.24 3.97
N THR A 169 8.70 3.99 3.97
CA THR A 169 7.97 3.39 2.84
C THR A 169 6.45 3.46 3.02
N GLY A 170 5.70 3.33 1.93
CA GLY A 170 4.24 3.39 1.96
C GLY A 170 3.58 2.30 2.82
N GLU A 171 4.06 1.06 2.76
CA GLU A 171 3.47 -0.05 3.53
C GLU A 171 3.71 0.14 5.03
N PHE A 172 4.88 0.66 5.42
CA PHE A 172 5.13 0.99 6.83
C PHE A 172 4.17 2.07 7.34
N PHE A 173 3.90 3.11 6.53
CA PHE A 173 2.91 4.13 6.86
C PHE A 173 1.52 3.52 7.05
N LEU A 174 1.06 2.67 6.11
CA LEU A 174 -0.23 1.97 6.22
C LEU A 174 -0.30 1.09 7.48
N GLN A 175 0.78 0.39 7.82
CA GLN A 175 0.84 -0.41 9.04
C GLN A 175 0.66 0.44 10.31
N GLN A 176 1.25 1.64 10.37
CA GLN A 176 1.07 2.52 11.54
C GLN A 176 -0.35 3.08 11.61
N LEU A 177 -0.94 3.47 10.48
CA LEU A 177 -2.35 3.90 10.43
C LEU A 177 -3.30 2.79 10.92
N ARG A 178 -3.14 1.56 10.43
CA ARG A 178 -3.92 0.39 10.89
C ARG A 178 -3.77 0.16 12.40
N ARG A 179 -2.57 0.34 12.97
CA ARG A 179 -2.34 0.19 14.42
C ARG A 179 -3.05 1.27 15.25
N MET A 180 -3.15 2.48 14.72
CA MET A 180 -3.89 3.58 15.33
C MET A 180 -5.39 3.53 15.00
N ASN A 181 -5.87 2.51 14.28
CA ASN A 181 -7.23 2.42 13.75
C ASN A 181 -7.64 3.71 13.00
N VAL A 182 -6.78 4.12 12.07
CA VAL A 182 -6.94 5.28 11.22
C VAL A 182 -7.02 4.79 9.78
N SER A 183 -8.06 5.20 9.06
CA SER A 183 -8.14 4.93 7.62
C SER A 183 -7.33 5.95 6.83
N LEU A 184 -7.02 5.62 5.57
CA LEU A 184 -6.34 6.57 4.68
C LEU A 184 -7.19 7.82 4.45
N GLU A 185 -8.51 7.68 4.36
CA GLU A 185 -9.46 8.77 4.18
C GLU A 185 -9.45 9.70 5.39
N THR A 186 -9.48 9.15 6.60
CA THR A 186 -9.35 9.94 7.83
C THR A 186 -7.99 10.63 7.90
N ALA A 187 -6.91 9.93 7.56
CA ALA A 187 -5.58 10.54 7.52
C ALA A 187 -5.50 11.68 6.51
N ALA A 188 -6.12 11.54 5.34
CA ALA A 188 -6.13 12.57 4.30
C ALA A 188 -6.91 13.83 4.69
N GLN A 189 -7.86 13.73 5.63
CA GLN A 189 -8.59 14.87 6.18
C GLN A 189 -7.76 15.70 7.17
N TRP A 190 -6.68 15.13 7.71
CA TRP A 190 -5.79 15.88 8.59
C TRP A 190 -4.93 16.81 7.74
N ALA A 191 -5.18 18.11 7.87
CA ALA A 191 -4.45 19.12 7.11
C ALA A 191 -2.94 19.05 7.42
N ALA A 192 -2.13 19.54 6.48
CA ALA A 192 -0.67 19.70 6.65
C ALA A 192 -0.28 20.69 7.78
N THR A 193 -1.25 21.28 8.48
CA THR A 193 -1.08 22.27 9.56
C THR A 193 -0.92 21.65 10.95
N GLU A 194 -1.05 20.33 11.11
CA GLU A 194 -0.81 19.68 12.40
C GLU A 194 0.67 19.78 12.79
N SER A 195 0.93 20.16 14.04
CA SER A 195 2.29 20.15 14.61
C SER A 195 2.79 18.70 14.71
N PRO A 196 3.83 18.30 13.94
CA PRO A 196 4.25 16.90 13.88
C PRO A 196 4.88 16.47 15.20
N HIS A 197 4.41 15.35 15.74
CA HIS A 197 5.10 14.69 16.85
C HIS A 197 6.37 14.02 16.32
N PRO A 198 7.56 14.28 16.90
CA PRO A 198 8.78 13.63 16.47
C PRO A 198 8.70 12.11 16.62
N VAL A 199 9.07 11.39 15.56
CA VAL A 199 9.19 9.93 15.55
C VAL A 199 10.54 9.53 14.97
N SER A 200 11.12 8.44 15.47
CA SER A 200 12.38 7.92 14.92
C SER A 200 12.24 7.58 13.45
N GLY A 201 13.18 8.06 12.63
CA GLY A 201 13.27 7.71 11.20
C GLY A 201 14.32 6.65 10.87
N ARG A 202 15.12 6.19 11.85
CA ARG A 202 16.26 5.30 11.56
C ARG A 202 15.85 3.84 11.36
N CYS A 203 14.95 3.33 12.20
CA CYS A 203 14.52 1.93 12.20
C CYS A 203 12.99 1.86 12.35
N SER A 204 12.35 1.00 11.57
CA SER A 204 10.89 0.79 11.62
C SER A 204 10.43 0.29 12.98
N VAL A 205 11.26 -0.50 13.68
CA VAL A 205 10.99 -1.00 15.03
C VAL A 205 10.92 0.16 16.02
N PHE A 206 11.90 1.06 16.02
CA PHE A 206 11.90 2.23 16.91
C PHE A 206 10.78 3.21 16.55
N CYS A 207 10.58 3.48 15.26
CA CYS A 207 9.49 4.32 14.80
C CYS A 207 8.12 3.79 15.28
N LYS A 208 7.88 2.48 15.16
CA LYS A 208 6.67 1.82 15.66
C LYS A 208 6.51 1.97 17.17
N SER A 209 7.60 1.79 17.93
CA SER A 209 7.60 1.96 19.38
C SER A 209 7.30 3.40 19.77
N ASP A 210 7.88 4.39 19.08
CA ASP A 210 7.63 5.82 19.31
C ASP A 210 6.16 6.17 19.04
N CYS A 211 5.60 5.74 17.90
CA CYS A 211 4.18 5.97 17.59
C CYS A 211 3.27 5.37 18.68
N THR A 212 3.56 4.14 19.10
CA THR A 212 2.80 3.45 20.16
C THR A 212 2.91 4.22 21.47
N HIS A 213 4.12 4.59 21.87
CA HIS A 213 4.37 5.33 23.11
C HIS A 213 3.69 6.70 23.11
N ALA A 214 3.76 7.42 21.99
CA ALA A 214 3.06 8.68 21.81
C ALA A 214 1.55 8.53 22.01
N THR A 215 0.93 7.53 21.36
CA THR A 215 -0.50 7.25 21.57
C THR A 215 -0.81 6.84 23.02
N ASN A 216 0.08 6.11 23.68
CA ASN A 216 -0.09 5.73 25.09
C ASN A 216 -0.02 6.91 26.04
N LYS A 217 0.77 7.94 25.71
CA LYS A 217 0.81 9.22 26.41
C LYS A 217 -0.37 10.14 26.08
N GLY A 218 -1.31 9.71 25.24
CA GLY A 218 -2.45 10.51 24.82
C GLY A 218 -2.12 11.57 23.76
N ILE A 219 -0.97 11.46 23.07
CA ILE A 219 -0.66 12.34 21.95
C ILE A 219 -1.70 12.10 20.83
N PRO A 220 -2.34 13.15 20.29
CA PRO A 220 -3.35 13.00 19.25
C PRO A 220 -2.82 12.25 18.02
N LYS A 221 -3.59 11.29 17.51
CA LYS A 221 -3.30 10.52 16.29
C LYS A 221 -2.94 11.40 15.07
N PRO A 222 -3.59 12.57 14.84
CA PRO A 222 -3.18 13.47 13.76
C PRO A 222 -1.73 13.95 13.88
N LYS A 223 -1.26 14.31 15.09
CA LYS A 223 0.12 14.74 15.33
C LYS A 223 1.14 13.63 15.10
N VAL A 224 0.83 12.41 15.52
CA VAL A 224 1.68 11.22 15.27
C VAL A 224 1.76 10.93 13.77
N THR A 225 0.65 11.08 13.06
CA THR A 225 0.57 10.86 11.61
C THR A 225 1.32 11.92 10.82
N ALA A 226 1.21 13.21 11.21
CA ALA A 226 2.05 14.28 10.66
C ALA A 226 3.54 13.99 10.89
N GLY A 227 3.90 13.48 12.07
CA GLY A 227 5.25 13.00 12.37
C GLY A 227 5.76 11.92 11.42
N LEU A 228 4.93 10.91 11.13
CA LEU A 228 5.22 9.86 10.15
C LEU A 228 5.42 10.43 8.74
N CYS A 229 4.54 11.33 8.29
CA CYS A 229 4.64 11.98 6.99
C CYS A 229 5.94 12.81 6.86
N LYS A 230 6.30 13.56 7.91
CA LYS A 230 7.56 14.31 7.96
C LYS A 230 8.78 13.38 7.92
N MET A 231 8.73 12.27 8.65
CA MET A 231 9.78 11.25 8.64
C MET A 231 9.97 10.64 7.24
N MET A 232 8.88 10.33 6.52
CA MET A 232 8.94 9.84 5.14
C MET A 232 9.53 10.89 4.18
N ALA A 233 9.12 12.15 4.29
CA ALA A 233 9.68 13.25 3.49
C ALA A 233 11.19 13.39 3.73
N ASN A 234 11.63 13.40 4.99
CA ASN A 234 13.05 13.46 5.34
C ASN A 234 13.86 12.30 4.76
N LYS A 235 13.26 11.10 4.63
CA LYS A 235 13.91 9.95 3.99
C LYS A 235 14.13 10.15 2.50
N ILE A 236 13.17 10.75 1.81
CA ILE A 236 13.32 11.12 0.40
C ILE A 236 14.42 12.18 0.25
N LEU A 237 14.42 13.21 1.09
CA LEU A 237 15.46 14.26 1.08
C LEU A 237 16.86 13.71 1.36
N GLU A 238 16.98 12.70 2.23
CA GLU A 238 18.26 12.01 2.50
C GLU A 238 18.81 11.34 1.23
N LEU A 239 17.96 10.73 0.41
CA LEU A 239 18.37 10.12 -0.87
C LEU A 239 18.76 11.16 -1.92
N LEU A 240 18.13 12.34 -1.85
CA LEU A 240 18.39 13.46 -2.76
C LEU A 240 19.58 14.33 -2.34
N LYS A 241 20.29 14.01 -1.25
CA LYS A 241 21.36 14.88 -0.68
C LYS A 241 22.46 15.28 -1.67
N LYS A 242 22.70 14.48 -2.72
CA LYS A 242 23.71 14.74 -3.77
C LYS A 242 23.10 15.22 -5.11
N VAL A 243 21.81 15.52 -5.12
CA VAL A 243 21.06 15.96 -6.29
C VAL A 243 20.67 17.43 -6.08
N ASP A 244 20.65 18.22 -7.15
CA ASP A 244 20.08 19.57 -7.11
C ASP A 244 18.58 19.48 -6.79
N LEU A 245 18.13 20.15 -5.73
CA LEU A 245 16.78 20.02 -5.17
C LEU A 245 15.73 20.89 -5.90
N HIS A 246 15.87 21.07 -7.21
CA HIS A 246 14.91 21.82 -8.03
C HIS A 246 14.21 20.89 -9.02
N ASN A 247 12.91 21.13 -9.27
CA ASN A 247 12.12 20.44 -10.29
C ASN A 247 12.16 18.91 -10.20
N ILE A 248 12.22 18.34 -8.99
CA ILE A 248 12.20 16.89 -8.77
C ILE A 248 10.81 16.34 -9.06
N MET A 249 10.73 15.21 -9.78
CA MET A 249 9.48 14.49 -10.00
C MET A 249 9.32 13.40 -8.94
N ILE A 250 8.12 13.26 -8.38
CA ILE A 250 7.79 12.15 -7.47
C ILE A 250 6.69 11.27 -8.05
N THR A 251 6.94 9.96 -8.05
CA THR A 251 6.07 8.91 -8.57
C THR A 251 5.82 7.84 -7.49
N GLY A 252 4.96 6.87 -7.80
CA GLY A 252 4.57 5.79 -6.90
C GLY A 252 3.37 6.14 -6.02
N GLY A 253 2.85 5.12 -5.33
CA GLY A 253 1.61 5.23 -4.56
C GLY A 253 1.68 6.26 -3.42
N THR A 254 2.86 6.49 -2.82
CA THR A 254 2.98 7.44 -1.70
C THR A 254 2.87 8.89 -2.15
N ALA A 255 2.94 9.19 -3.45
CA ALA A 255 2.66 10.53 -3.98
C ALA A 255 1.24 11.02 -3.65
N GLN A 256 0.32 10.11 -3.31
CA GLN A 256 -1.03 10.45 -2.85
C GLN A 256 -1.07 10.97 -1.40
N ASN A 257 0.02 10.78 -0.62
CA ASN A 257 0.10 11.29 0.74
C ASN A 257 0.35 12.82 0.73
N GLN A 258 -0.75 13.59 0.76
CA GLN A 258 -0.70 15.05 0.65
C GLN A 258 0.11 15.73 1.76
N MET A 259 0.12 15.18 2.97
CA MET A 259 0.95 15.72 4.06
C MET A 259 2.43 15.53 3.79
N MET A 260 2.84 14.34 3.32
CA MET A 260 4.23 14.10 2.91
C MET A 260 4.64 15.01 1.75
N ILE A 261 3.77 15.16 0.74
CA ILE A 261 4.01 16.07 -0.39
C ILE A 261 4.10 17.52 0.08
N ALA A 262 3.29 17.96 1.04
CA ALA A 262 3.37 19.31 1.58
C ALA A 262 4.74 19.59 2.24
N TYR A 263 5.29 18.63 3.01
CA TYR A 263 6.65 18.75 3.55
C TYR A 263 7.71 18.80 2.44
N LEU A 264 7.59 17.94 1.42
CA LEU A 264 8.54 17.95 0.30
C LEU A 264 8.49 19.26 -0.49
N ARG A 265 7.31 19.86 -0.68
CA ARG A 265 7.16 21.15 -1.37
C ARG A 265 7.84 22.32 -0.63
N GLN A 266 8.02 22.22 0.68
CA GLN A 266 8.75 23.24 1.45
C GLN A 266 10.25 23.19 1.17
N GLU A 267 10.78 22.01 0.84
CA GLU A 267 12.22 21.75 0.69
C GLU A 267 12.67 21.67 -0.78
N ILE A 268 11.74 21.38 -1.70
CA ILE A 268 12.00 21.15 -3.13
C ILE A 268 11.23 22.19 -3.97
N PRO A 269 11.87 23.31 -4.33
CA PRO A 269 11.29 24.25 -5.28
C PRO A 269 10.95 23.57 -6.61
N GLY A 270 9.72 23.79 -7.09
CA GLY A 270 9.25 23.20 -8.34
C GLY A 270 8.93 21.71 -8.29
N LEU A 271 8.70 21.11 -7.11
CA LEU A 271 8.31 19.70 -6.98
C LEU A 271 7.15 19.34 -7.92
N ILE A 272 7.37 18.34 -8.76
CA ILE A 272 6.42 17.85 -9.78
C ILE A 272 5.72 16.60 -9.24
N VAL A 273 4.41 16.70 -9.02
CA VAL A 273 3.54 15.57 -8.64
C VAL A 273 2.42 15.45 -9.68
N LEU A 274 2.42 14.36 -10.42
CA LEU A 274 1.48 14.14 -11.52
C LEU A 274 0.28 13.27 -11.10
N PRO A 275 -0.90 13.44 -11.70
CA PRO A 275 -2.05 12.55 -11.50
C PRO A 275 -1.75 11.07 -11.80
N GLU A 276 -0.82 10.81 -12.72
CA GLU A 276 -0.38 9.48 -13.15
C GLU A 276 0.64 8.84 -12.20
N ALA A 277 1.13 9.57 -11.19
CA ALA A 277 2.18 9.11 -10.27
C ALA A 277 1.95 7.69 -9.71
N PRO A 278 0.74 7.27 -9.28
CA PRO A 278 0.51 5.92 -8.75
C PRO A 278 0.63 4.79 -9.79
N CYS A 279 0.52 5.12 -11.08
CA CYS A 279 0.52 4.17 -12.19
C CYS A 279 1.66 4.46 -13.18
N PHE A 280 2.69 5.19 -12.75
CA PHE A 280 3.71 5.77 -13.61
C PHE A 280 4.48 4.71 -14.44
N GLU A 281 4.87 3.61 -13.80
CA GLU A 281 5.58 2.52 -14.47
C GLU A 281 4.66 1.76 -15.43
N ALA A 282 3.37 1.61 -15.09
CA ALA A 282 2.39 1.01 -15.98
C ALA A 282 2.14 1.89 -17.22
N LEU A 283 2.10 3.22 -17.05
CA LEU A 283 2.06 4.18 -18.16
C LEU A 283 3.28 4.03 -19.07
N GLY A 284 4.47 3.93 -18.48
CA GLY A 284 5.71 3.68 -19.19
C GLY A 284 5.69 2.43 -20.05
N ALA A 285 5.21 1.32 -19.48
CA ALA A 285 5.04 0.06 -20.20
C ALA A 285 4.04 0.17 -21.36
N ALA A 286 2.94 0.90 -21.19
CA ALA A 286 2.00 1.15 -22.28
C ALA A 286 2.63 1.98 -23.40
N LEU A 287 3.37 3.03 -23.06
CA LEU A 287 4.05 3.90 -24.03
C LEU A 287 5.13 3.15 -24.81
N TRP A 288 5.92 2.31 -24.13
CA TRP A 288 6.91 1.43 -24.78
C TRP A 288 6.26 0.53 -25.85
N ALA A 289 5.07 -0.01 -25.58
CA ALA A 289 4.37 -0.89 -26.52
C ALA A 289 3.88 -0.17 -27.79
N LEU A 290 3.74 1.15 -27.78
CA LEU A 290 3.40 1.90 -28.99
C LEU A 290 4.51 1.82 -30.03
N GLU A 291 5.77 1.73 -29.58
CA GLU A 291 6.97 1.72 -30.41
C GLU A 291 7.52 0.30 -30.67
N ASN A 292 7.02 -0.71 -29.95
CA ASN A 292 7.58 -2.07 -29.96
C ASN A 292 6.52 -3.16 -30.15
N GLU A 293 6.94 -4.31 -30.66
CA GLU A 293 6.06 -5.48 -30.77
C GLU A 293 5.83 -6.16 -29.41
N THR A 294 4.65 -6.75 -29.24
CA THR A 294 4.28 -7.51 -28.04
C THR A 294 3.86 -8.91 -28.39
N ARG A 295 4.16 -9.87 -27.51
CA ARG A 295 3.62 -11.23 -27.61
C ARG A 295 2.08 -11.17 -27.51
N PRO A 296 1.36 -12.03 -28.24
CA PRO A 296 -0.08 -12.15 -28.07
C PRO A 296 -0.41 -12.59 -26.64
N PHE A 297 -1.58 -12.19 -26.16
CA PHE A 297 -2.09 -12.71 -24.90
C PHE A 297 -2.31 -14.24 -25.03
N PRO A 298 -1.95 -15.06 -24.02
CA PRO A 298 -2.16 -16.51 -24.06
C PRO A 298 -3.63 -16.87 -24.32
N ALA A 299 -3.87 -17.98 -25.03
CA ALA A 299 -5.22 -18.42 -25.36
C ALA A 299 -6.02 -18.82 -24.11
N ASP A 300 -5.33 -19.38 -23.11
CA ASP A 300 -5.89 -19.81 -21.83
C ASP A 300 -5.21 -19.07 -20.65
N PHE A 301 -6.00 -18.70 -19.63
CA PHE A 301 -5.49 -18.04 -18.41
C PHE A 301 -4.53 -18.91 -17.59
N SER A 302 -4.60 -20.23 -17.73
CA SER A 302 -3.68 -21.17 -17.10
C SER A 302 -2.24 -21.05 -17.64
N GLU A 303 -2.08 -20.64 -18.89
CA GLU A 303 -0.79 -20.41 -19.55
C GLU A 303 -0.17 -19.05 -19.21
N LEU A 304 -0.88 -18.21 -18.44
CA LEU A 304 -0.41 -16.88 -18.05
C LEU A 304 0.77 -16.94 -17.08
N PHE A 305 0.94 -18.05 -16.35
CA PHE A 305 2.01 -18.21 -15.37
C PHE A 305 3.03 -19.24 -15.83
N LEU A 306 4.31 -18.86 -15.74
CA LEU A 306 5.43 -19.76 -15.99
C LEU A 306 5.62 -20.68 -14.77
N SER A 307 5.49 -21.99 -14.97
CA SER A 307 5.45 -23.02 -13.93
C SER A 307 6.78 -23.31 -13.23
N GLU A 308 7.91 -22.88 -13.79
CA GLU A 308 9.23 -23.43 -13.44
C GLU A 308 10.12 -22.58 -12.52
N ILE A 309 9.69 -21.39 -12.08
CA ILE A 309 10.55 -20.52 -11.28
C ILE A 309 10.40 -20.81 -9.78
N LYS A 310 10.81 -22.01 -9.32
CA LYS A 310 10.97 -22.27 -7.88
C LYS A 310 12.27 -21.66 -7.40
N SER A 311 12.20 -20.79 -6.39
CA SER A 311 13.40 -20.18 -5.81
C SER A 311 13.73 -20.69 -4.42
N PHE A 312 12.79 -21.38 -3.77
CA PHE A 312 12.92 -21.95 -2.44
C PHE A 312 12.03 -23.18 -2.32
N ASP A 313 12.41 -24.10 -1.45
CA ASP A 313 11.56 -25.22 -1.05
C ASP A 313 10.34 -24.68 -0.29
N THR A 314 9.21 -25.36 -0.46
CA THR A 314 7.97 -25.04 0.24
C THR A 314 7.64 -26.17 1.20
N LEU A 315 7.27 -25.81 2.43
CA LEU A 315 6.69 -26.75 3.39
C LEU A 315 5.17 -26.85 3.17
N ASP A 316 4.58 -27.96 3.62
CA ASP A 316 3.13 -28.11 3.62
C ASP A 316 2.46 -27.02 4.48
N PRO A 317 1.22 -26.62 4.15
CA PRO A 317 0.53 -25.59 4.92
C PRO A 317 0.31 -26.05 6.38
N LEU A 318 0.39 -25.11 7.33
CA LEU A 318 0.29 -25.40 8.77
C LEU A 318 -0.99 -26.14 9.19
N ASN A 319 -2.07 -26.07 8.39
CA ASN A 319 -3.32 -26.79 8.68
C ASN A 319 -3.18 -28.32 8.60
N VAL A 320 -2.15 -28.83 7.91
CA VAL A 320 -1.84 -30.26 7.84
C VAL A 320 -1.33 -30.79 9.19
N TYR A 321 -0.74 -29.92 10.01
CA TYR A 321 -0.11 -30.27 11.29
C TYR A 321 -1.01 -30.00 12.51
N VAL A 322 -2.32 -29.83 12.32
CA VAL A 322 -3.27 -29.48 13.41
C VAL A 322 -3.35 -30.58 14.46
N ASP A 323 -3.20 -31.84 14.05
CA ASP A 323 -3.11 -33.02 14.92
C ASP A 323 -1.89 -32.99 15.85
N GLN A 324 -0.84 -32.26 15.48
CA GLN A 324 0.34 -32.04 16.32
C GLN A 324 0.18 -30.85 17.29
N VAL A 325 -0.92 -30.10 17.21
CA VAL A 325 -1.18 -28.93 18.05
C VAL A 325 -2.12 -29.31 19.20
N THR A 326 -1.63 -29.20 20.43
CA THR A 326 -2.49 -29.31 21.63
C THR A 326 -3.14 -27.97 21.95
N PHE A 327 -4.44 -27.85 21.71
CA PHE A 327 -5.22 -26.67 22.10
C PHE A 327 -5.63 -26.76 23.58
N LYS A 328 -5.05 -25.91 24.43
CA LYS A 328 -5.44 -25.81 25.84
C LYS A 328 -6.66 -24.91 25.99
N THR A 329 -7.68 -25.40 26.69
CA THR A 329 -8.85 -24.61 27.11
C THR A 329 -8.81 -24.40 28.62
N MET A 330 -9.31 -23.26 29.09
CA MET A 330 -9.59 -23.02 30.51
C MET A 330 -11.10 -22.91 30.68
N GLY A 331 -11.67 -23.71 31.58
CA GLY A 331 -13.07 -23.59 31.97
C GLY A 331 -13.33 -22.26 32.65
N LYS A 332 -14.53 -21.71 32.46
CA LYS A 332 -15.01 -20.58 33.25
C LYS A 332 -15.83 -21.09 34.43
N GLY A 333 -15.67 -20.47 35.60
CA GLY A 333 -16.54 -20.71 36.75
C GLY A 333 -17.78 -19.82 36.71
N ASP A 334 -18.86 -20.26 37.35
CA ASP A 334 -20.08 -19.47 37.52
C ASP A 334 -19.90 -18.44 38.63
N ILE A 335 -20.26 -17.19 38.37
CA ILE A 335 -20.11 -16.05 39.27
C ILE A 335 -21.18 -16.12 40.37
N GLN A 336 -20.78 -15.93 41.63
CA GLN A 336 -21.68 -15.98 42.79
C GLN A 336 -21.61 -14.67 43.59
N ALA A 337 -22.74 -14.29 44.20
CA ALA A 337 -22.79 -13.13 45.07
C ALA A 337 -21.84 -13.34 46.26
N GLY A 338 -21.05 -12.32 46.59
CA GLY A 338 -20.04 -12.38 47.66
C GLY A 338 -18.69 -12.99 47.25
N ASP A 339 -18.49 -13.34 45.97
CA ASP A 339 -17.18 -13.78 45.49
C ASP A 339 -16.12 -12.66 45.60
N ASP A 340 -15.05 -12.94 46.35
CA ASP A 340 -13.86 -12.08 46.39
C ASP A 340 -12.98 -12.34 45.15
N CYS A 341 -12.83 -11.30 44.31
CA CYS A 341 -12.25 -11.41 42.97
C CYS A 341 -11.05 -10.49 42.74
N VAL A 342 -10.14 -10.90 41.87
CA VAL A 342 -9.04 -10.09 41.34
C VAL A 342 -9.31 -9.78 39.87
N LEU A 343 -9.21 -8.50 39.52
CA LEU A 343 -9.29 -8.04 38.14
C LEU A 343 -7.88 -7.77 37.60
N GLY A 344 -7.45 -8.57 36.64
CA GLY A 344 -6.22 -8.35 35.88
C GLY A 344 -6.49 -7.58 34.59
N LEU A 345 -5.62 -6.62 34.26
CA LEU A 345 -5.66 -5.88 32.99
C LEU A 345 -4.26 -5.88 32.35
N ASP A 346 -4.17 -6.37 31.11
CA ASP A 346 -2.98 -6.28 30.26
C ASP A 346 -3.25 -5.28 29.13
N VAL A 347 -2.58 -4.13 29.18
CA VAL A 347 -2.68 -3.07 28.16
C VAL A 347 -1.48 -3.14 27.23
N GLY A 348 -1.65 -3.89 26.15
CA GLY A 348 -0.64 -3.98 25.10
C GLY A 348 -0.78 -2.91 24.03
N SER A 349 0.28 -2.76 23.22
CA SER A 349 0.30 -1.83 22.07
C SER A 349 -0.68 -2.17 20.95
N THR A 350 -1.07 -3.44 20.88
CA THR A 350 -1.86 -3.99 19.77
C THR A 350 -3.24 -4.40 20.25
N THR A 351 -3.31 -4.94 21.47
CA THR A 351 -4.49 -5.55 22.05
C THR A 351 -4.49 -5.32 23.55
N THR A 352 -5.67 -5.12 24.13
CA THR A 352 -5.89 -5.00 25.57
C THR A 352 -6.72 -6.20 26.03
N LYS A 353 -6.37 -6.82 27.15
CA LYS A 353 -7.16 -7.90 27.76
C LYS A 353 -7.50 -7.59 29.19
N ALA A 354 -8.62 -8.11 29.67
CA ALA A 354 -8.89 -8.21 31.09
C ALA A 354 -9.38 -9.59 31.46
N VAL A 355 -9.08 -10.02 32.69
CA VAL A 355 -9.55 -11.27 33.29
C VAL A 355 -10.04 -11.02 34.71
N LEU A 356 -11.13 -11.66 35.08
CA LEU A 356 -11.64 -11.66 36.45
C LEU A 356 -11.42 -13.07 37.03
N LEU A 357 -10.67 -13.16 38.12
CA LEU A 357 -10.34 -14.40 38.80
C LEU A 357 -10.94 -14.41 40.20
N ARG A 358 -11.55 -15.52 40.60
CA ARG A 358 -11.99 -15.71 41.99
C ARG A 358 -10.81 -16.12 42.86
N LYS A 359 -10.67 -15.54 44.05
CA LYS A 359 -9.53 -15.82 44.93
C LYS A 359 -9.57 -17.20 45.60
N LYS A 360 -10.77 -17.74 45.89
CA LYS A 360 -10.90 -18.99 46.67
C LYS A 360 -10.36 -20.22 45.93
N ASP A 361 -10.48 -20.25 44.60
CA ASP A 361 -10.22 -21.42 43.75
C ASP A 361 -9.47 -21.08 42.45
N ASN A 362 -9.08 -19.81 42.25
CA ASN A 362 -8.48 -19.28 41.02
C ASN A 362 -9.35 -19.46 39.76
N ALA A 363 -10.66 -19.64 39.91
CA ALA A 363 -11.55 -19.80 38.77
C ALA A 363 -11.56 -18.55 37.89
N LEU A 364 -11.42 -18.72 36.58
CA LEU A 364 -11.63 -17.66 35.60
C LEU A 364 -13.13 -17.41 35.46
N LEU A 365 -13.59 -16.24 35.89
CA LEU A 365 -15.01 -15.90 35.91
C LEU A 365 -15.42 -15.16 34.64
N ALA A 366 -14.62 -14.18 34.24
CA ALA A 366 -14.87 -13.38 33.05
C ALA A 366 -13.55 -13.05 32.35
N SER A 367 -13.63 -12.85 31.04
CA SER A 367 -12.46 -12.49 30.25
C SER A 367 -12.88 -11.68 29.03
N VAL A 368 -12.01 -10.79 28.59
CA VAL A 368 -12.18 -10.03 27.35
C VAL A 368 -10.84 -9.86 26.67
N TYR A 369 -10.85 -9.96 25.34
CA TYR A 369 -9.73 -9.67 24.47
C TYR A 369 -10.23 -8.71 23.40
N LEU A 370 -9.63 -7.53 23.31
CA LEU A 370 -9.97 -6.53 22.31
C LEU A 370 -8.72 -5.84 21.73
N ARG A 371 -8.91 -5.13 20.62
CA ARG A 371 -7.87 -4.33 19.98
C ARG A 371 -7.66 -3.02 20.74
N THR A 372 -6.40 -2.60 20.88
CA THR A 372 -6.06 -1.33 21.55
C THR A 372 -6.39 -0.12 20.67
N ASP A 373 -6.24 -0.27 19.35
CA ASP A 373 -6.61 0.74 18.35
C ASP A 373 -5.99 2.13 18.58
N GLY A 374 -4.78 2.16 19.14
CA GLY A 374 -4.06 3.38 19.50
C GLY A 374 -4.79 4.24 20.55
N ASP A 375 -5.71 3.66 21.33
CA ASP A 375 -6.42 4.31 22.42
C ASP A 375 -6.44 3.37 23.65
N PRO A 376 -5.32 3.27 24.38
CA PRO A 376 -5.22 2.34 25.50
C PRO A 376 -6.17 2.67 26.65
N VAL A 377 -6.47 3.96 26.87
CA VAL A 377 -7.39 4.39 27.92
C VAL A 377 -8.82 3.99 27.56
N GLY A 378 -9.26 4.26 26.32
CA GLY A 378 -10.56 3.81 25.85
C GLY A 378 -10.69 2.29 25.80
N ALA A 379 -9.64 1.59 25.39
CA ALA A 379 -9.57 0.13 25.38
C ALA A 379 -9.69 -0.46 26.80
N ALA A 380 -8.97 0.08 27.78
CA ALA A 380 -9.08 -0.34 29.18
C ALA A 380 -10.50 -0.13 29.72
N ARG A 381 -11.10 1.04 29.47
CA ARG A 381 -12.49 1.32 29.85
C ARG A 381 -13.49 0.37 29.20
N LYS A 382 -13.28 0.01 27.92
CA LYS A 382 -14.10 -0.99 27.22
C LYS A 382 -13.94 -2.38 27.84
N CYS A 383 -12.72 -2.78 28.23
CA CYS A 383 -12.50 -4.04 28.93
C CYS A 383 -13.28 -4.11 30.24
N TYR A 384 -13.20 -3.06 31.07
CA TYR A 384 -13.92 -3.01 32.34
C TYR A 384 -15.44 -3.11 32.15
N ARG A 385 -15.98 -2.41 31.14
CA ARG A 385 -17.40 -2.54 30.78
C ARG A 385 -17.78 -3.97 30.37
N HIS A 386 -16.99 -4.62 29.51
CA HIS A 386 -17.27 -6.00 29.10
C HIS A 386 -17.19 -7.02 30.25
N ILE A 387 -16.29 -6.81 31.21
CA ILE A 387 -16.24 -7.65 32.41
C ILE A 387 -17.48 -7.39 33.27
N LEU A 388 -17.83 -6.13 33.52
CA LEU A 388 -19.01 -5.77 34.29
C LEU A 388 -20.31 -6.31 33.68
N ASP A 389 -20.44 -6.25 32.35
CA ASP A 389 -21.60 -6.77 31.63
C ASP A 389 -21.71 -8.30 31.76
N GLN A 390 -20.58 -9.03 31.73
CA GLN A 390 -20.55 -10.48 32.00
C GLN A 390 -20.94 -10.80 33.45
N VAL A 391 -20.51 -9.99 34.42
CA VAL A 391 -20.88 -10.16 35.84
C VAL A 391 -22.38 -9.93 36.04
N ARG A 392 -22.93 -8.85 35.48
CA ARG A 392 -24.35 -8.46 35.57
C ARG A 392 -25.33 -9.49 34.99
N GLN A 393 -24.85 -10.36 34.10
CA GLN A 393 -25.66 -11.46 33.57
C GLN A 393 -25.93 -12.55 34.61
N GLN A 394 -25.14 -12.61 35.68
CA GLN A 394 -25.21 -13.67 36.69
C GLN A 394 -25.57 -13.15 38.07
N VAL A 395 -25.07 -11.98 38.45
CA VAL A 395 -25.28 -11.38 39.79
C VAL A 395 -25.37 -9.85 39.68
N ASP A 396 -26.01 -9.20 40.65
CA ASP A 396 -25.90 -7.75 40.81
C ASP A 396 -24.55 -7.42 41.49
N PRO A 397 -23.64 -6.66 40.85
CA PRO A 397 -22.34 -6.32 41.43
C PRO A 397 -22.36 -5.18 42.46
N ASN A 398 -23.54 -4.67 42.85
CA ASN A 398 -23.71 -3.57 43.82
C ASN A 398 -23.40 -3.95 45.27
#